data_AF-A0A973J3T3-F1
#
_entry.id   AF-A0A973J3T3-F1
#
_cell.length_a   1.000
_cell.length_b   1.000
_cell.length_c   1.000
_cell.angle_alpha   90.00
_cell.angle_beta   90.00
_cell.angle_gamma   90.00
#
_symmetry.space_group_name_H-M   'P 1'
#
loop_
_entity.id
_entity.type
_entity.pdbx_description
1 polymer ?
#
loop_
_entity_poly.entity_id
_entity_poly.type
_entity_poly.pdbx_seq_one_letter_code
_entity_poly.pdbx_strand_id
1 'polypeptide(L)'
;MTAQKTDLIIQQLKADKYLNAIQHIQDEILKLEVKSDPNDKPTNIYRRRINTLSKVIDKISEAAAFGDEWEEGRRAKVVAINRLQKLRPQA
;
A
#
# COMPACT_ATOMS: atom_id res chain seq x y z
N MET A 1 -7.03 -3.55 6.91
CA MET A 1 -7.34 -3.68 5.48
C MET A 1 -7.96 -5.03 5.20
N THR A 2 -9.16 -5.03 4.64
CA THR A 2 -9.87 -6.24 4.18
C THR A 2 -9.23 -6.80 2.92
N ALA A 3 -9.39 -8.11 2.67
CA ALA A 3 -8.92 -8.75 1.42
C ALA A 3 -9.45 -8.04 0.17
N GLN A 4 -10.75 -7.67 0.14
CA GLN A 4 -11.36 -6.96 -0.98
C GLN A 4 -10.68 -5.64 -1.32
N LYS A 5 -10.36 -4.81 -0.31
CA LYS A 5 -9.65 -3.54 -0.50
C LYS A 5 -8.21 -3.76 -1.00
N THR A 6 -7.50 -4.77 -0.48
CA THR A 6 -6.18 -5.15 -1.00
C THR A 6 -6.25 -5.53 -2.48
N ASP A 7 -7.23 -6.35 -2.84
CA ASP A 7 -7.42 -6.83 -4.21
C ASP A 7 -7.77 -5.68 -5.17
N LEU A 8 -8.59 -4.73 -4.73
CA LEU A 8 -8.90 -3.49 -5.48
C LEU A 8 -7.65 -2.65 -5.76
N ILE A 9 -6.79 -2.43 -4.74
CA ILE A 9 -5.55 -1.67 -4.91
C ILE A 9 -4.63 -2.38 -5.92
N ILE A 10 -4.51 -3.71 -5.83
CA ILE A 10 -3.70 -4.49 -6.78
C ILE A 10 -4.26 -4.38 -8.21
N GLN A 11 -5.58 -4.43 -8.38
CA GLN A 11 -6.21 -4.24 -9.69
C GLN A 11 -5.91 -2.85 -10.27
N GLN A 12 -5.95 -1.81 -9.44
CA GLN A 12 -5.60 -0.45 -9.86
C GLN A 12 -4.14 -0.33 -10.28
N LEU A 13 -3.21 -0.95 -9.54
CA LEU A 13 -1.80 -0.98 -9.94
C LEU A 13 -1.59 -1.71 -11.27
N LYS A 14 -2.26 -2.85 -11.48
CA LYS A 14 -2.20 -3.57 -12.77
C LYS A 14 -2.70 -2.74 -13.95
N ALA A 15 -3.62 -1.81 -13.71
CA ALA A 15 -4.17 -0.89 -14.69
C ALA A 15 -3.48 0.50 -14.69
N ASP A 16 -2.31 0.63 -14.06
CA ASP A 16 -1.52 1.86 -13.97
C ASP A 16 -2.24 3.07 -13.35
N LYS A 17 -3.30 2.80 -12.58
CA LYS A 17 -4.04 3.81 -11.81
C LYS A 17 -3.33 4.13 -10.50
N TYR A 18 -2.09 4.59 -10.58
CA TYR A 18 -1.20 4.78 -9.44
C TYR A 18 -1.75 5.75 -8.38
N LEU A 19 -2.33 6.87 -8.81
CA LEU A 19 -2.93 7.86 -7.90
C LEU A 19 -4.08 7.24 -7.07
N ASN A 20 -4.96 6.47 -7.70
CA ASN A 20 -6.07 5.81 -7.01
C ASN A 20 -5.55 4.78 -5.99
N ALA A 21 -4.52 4.03 -6.36
CA ALA A 21 -3.89 3.05 -5.48
C ALA A 21 -3.28 3.73 -4.26
N ILE A 22 -2.58 4.86 -4.46
CA ILE A 22 -2.01 5.67 -3.38
C ILE A 22 -3.12 6.20 -2.45
N GLN A 23 -4.19 6.78 -3.00
CA GLN A 23 -5.29 7.32 -2.20
C GLN A 23 -5.91 6.25 -1.30
N HIS A 24 -6.19 5.05 -1.83
CA HIS A 24 -6.74 3.97 -1.03
C HIS A 24 -5.80 3.49 0.09
N ILE A 25 -4.49 3.54 -0.13
CA ILE A 25 -3.49 3.23 0.89
C ILE A 25 -3.43 4.33 1.94
N GLN A 26 -3.45 5.61 1.54
CA GLN A 26 -3.49 6.74 2.46
C GLN A 26 -4.75 6.70 3.36
N ASP A 27 -5.91 6.41 2.79
CA ASP A 27 -7.15 6.21 3.56
C ASP A 27 -7.02 5.07 4.57
N GLU A 28 -6.24 4.03 4.25
CA GLU A 28 -5.99 2.92 5.18
C GLU A 28 -5.03 3.33 6.29
N ILE A 29 -3.96 4.06 5.98
CA ILE A 29 -3.04 4.63 6.97
C ILE A 29 -3.81 5.52 7.94
N LEU A 30 -4.63 6.44 7.43
CA LEU A 30 -5.43 7.34 8.27
C LEU A 30 -6.37 6.56 9.20
N LYS A 31 -7.02 5.50 8.70
CA LYS A 31 -7.87 4.61 9.54
C LYS A 31 -7.07 3.91 10.64
N LEU A 32 -5.82 3.52 10.38
CA LEU A 32 -4.95 2.90 11.38
C LEU A 32 -4.47 3.91 12.41
N GLU A 33 -4.17 5.13 11.99
CA GLU A 33 -3.78 6.25 12.86
C GLU A 33 -4.93 6.68 13.77
N VAL A 34 -6.14 6.87 13.23
CA VAL A 34 -7.33 7.24 14.01
C VAL A 34 -7.74 6.15 15.00
N LYS A 35 -7.57 4.87 14.64
CA LYS A 35 -7.83 3.74 15.55
C LYS A 35 -6.76 3.56 16.62
N SER A 36 -5.62 4.23 16.49
CA SER A 36 -4.63 4.29 17.55
C SER A 36 -5.09 5.41 18.48
N ASP A 37 -5.62 5.06 19.66
CA ASP A 37 -6.00 6.08 20.65
C ASP A 37 -4.77 6.99 20.92
N PRO A 38 -4.90 8.32 20.88
CA PRO A 38 -3.79 9.22 21.14
C PRO A 38 -3.13 9.00 22.53
N ASN A 39 -3.83 8.37 23.48
CA ASN A 39 -3.33 7.98 24.79
C ASN A 39 -2.85 6.52 24.86
N ASP A 40 -3.28 5.67 23.93
CA ASP A 40 -2.85 4.27 23.82
C ASP A 40 -1.79 4.20 22.72
N LYS A 41 -0.51 4.13 23.12
CA LYS A 41 0.63 4.03 22.18
C LYS A 41 0.22 3.10 21.04
N PRO A 42 0.22 3.56 19.76
CA PRO A 42 -0.22 2.74 18.64
C PRO A 42 0.43 1.38 18.79
N THR A 43 -0.38 0.35 19.04
CA THR A 43 0.15 -0.99 19.32
C THR A 43 1.18 -1.29 18.23
N ASN A 44 2.32 -1.88 18.59
CA ASN A 44 3.48 -2.02 17.68
C ASN A 44 3.09 -2.60 16.30
N ILE A 45 2.01 -3.37 16.26
CA ILE A 45 1.33 -3.89 15.07
C ILE A 45 0.85 -2.79 14.10
N TYR A 46 0.15 -1.75 14.58
CA TYR A 46 -0.34 -0.65 13.72
C TYR A 46 0.80 0.16 13.14
N ARG A 47 1.83 0.49 13.93
CA ARG A 47 3.05 1.17 13.42
C ARG A 47 3.74 0.35 12.33
N ARG A 48 3.91 -0.95 12.54
CA ARG A 48 4.51 -1.84 11.53
C ARG A 48 3.68 -1.88 10.24
N ARG A 49 2.35 -1.88 10.37
CA ARG A 49 1.44 -1.89 9.21
C ARG A 49 1.47 -0.56 8.46
N ILE A 50 1.43 0.57 9.16
CA ILE A 50 1.57 1.91 8.58
C ILE A 50 2.91 2.01 7.84
N ASN A 51 4.03 1.66 8.48
CA ASN A 51 5.36 1.67 7.85
C ASN A 51 5.43 0.80 6.58
N THR A 52 4.73 -0.33 6.57
CA THR A 52 4.67 -1.20 5.38
C THR A 52 3.86 -0.53 4.28
N LEU A 53 2.72 0.08 4.60
CA LEU A 53 1.87 0.81 3.65
C LEU A 53 2.58 2.04 3.08
N SER A 54 3.29 2.83 3.88
CA SER A 54 4.11 3.95 3.39
C SER A 54 5.18 3.48 2.41
N LYS A 55 5.88 2.39 2.74
CA LYS A 55 6.84 1.75 1.84
C LYS A 55 6.22 1.18 0.56
N VAL A 56 4.91 0.88 0.55
CA VAL A 56 4.19 0.53 -0.68
C VAL A 56 3.98 1.79 -1.51
N ILE A 57 3.55 2.90 -0.91
CA ILE A 57 3.41 4.20 -1.60
C ILE A 57 4.73 4.58 -2.28
N ASP A 58 5.87 4.49 -1.60
CA ASP A 58 7.18 4.82 -2.20
C ASP A 58 7.43 4.04 -3.49
N LYS A 59 7.10 2.74 -3.49
CA LYS A 59 7.28 1.87 -4.67
C LYS A 59 6.24 2.11 -5.75
N ILE A 60 5.04 2.56 -5.41
CA ILE A 60 4.05 3.00 -6.39
C ILE A 60 4.52 4.30 -7.05
N SER A 61 5.05 5.24 -6.29
CA SER A 61 5.60 6.50 -6.82
C SER A 61 6.80 6.26 -7.73
N GLU A 62 7.69 5.33 -7.36
CA GLU A 62 8.81 4.89 -8.22
C GLU A 62 8.30 4.26 -9.53
N ALA A 63 7.29 3.39 -9.46
CA ALA A 63 6.66 2.81 -10.64
C ALA A 63 6.00 3.88 -11.54
N ALA A 64 5.37 4.88 -10.95
CA ALA A 64 4.75 5.98 -11.69
C ALA A 64 5.78 6.92 -12.34
N ALA A 65 6.93 7.13 -11.69
CA ALA A 65 7.99 8.02 -12.18
C ALA A 65 8.75 7.41 -13.38
N PHE A 66 9.05 6.11 -13.31
CA PHE A 66 9.72 5.40 -14.40
C PHE A 66 8.74 4.90 -15.46
N GLY A 67 7.55 4.43 -15.07
CA GLY A 67 6.60 3.78 -15.97
C GLY A 67 7.00 2.34 -16.34
N ASP A 68 6.08 1.61 -16.96
CA ASP A 68 6.26 0.18 -17.30
C ASP A 68 7.20 -0.06 -18.49
N GLU A 69 7.66 1.00 -19.17
CA GLU A 69 8.63 0.92 -20.27
C GLU A 69 10.05 0.64 -19.76
N TRP A 70 10.38 1.09 -18.53
CA TRP A 70 11.66 0.84 -17.87
C TRP A 70 11.60 -0.38 -16.94
N GLU A 71 12.72 -1.09 -16.79
CA GLU A 71 12.79 -2.25 -15.90
C GLU A 71 12.58 -1.86 -14.44
N GLU A 72 13.08 -0.69 -14.06
CA GLU A 72 12.94 -0.08 -12.74
C GLU A 72 11.47 0.10 -12.37
N GLY A 73 10.66 0.67 -13.28
CA GLY A 73 9.24 0.90 -13.04
C GLY A 73 8.46 -0.41 -12.90
N ARG A 74 8.71 -1.38 -13.80
CA ARG A 74 8.12 -2.74 -13.71
C ARG A 74 8.48 -3.42 -12.39
N ARG A 75 9.75 -3.34 -11.99
CA ARG A 75 10.25 -3.93 -10.74
C ARG A 75 9.60 -3.26 -9.52
N ALA A 76 9.49 -1.94 -9.52
CA ALA A 76 8.85 -1.19 -8.43
C ALA A 76 7.38 -1.58 -8.27
N LYS A 77 6.63 -1.69 -9.38
CA LYS A 77 5.24 -2.15 -9.42
C LYS A 77 5.08 -3.57 -8.85
N VAL A 78 5.95 -4.50 -9.26
CA VAL A 78 5.96 -5.88 -8.71
C VAL A 78 6.24 -5.88 -7.21
N VAL A 79 7.21 -5.09 -6.74
CA VAL A 79 7.52 -5.00 -5.31
C VAL A 79 6.34 -4.44 -4.51
N ALA A 80 5.66 -3.42 -5.02
CA ALA A 80 4.46 -2.85 -4.40
C ALA A 80 3.35 -3.91 -4.27
N ILE A 81 3.05 -4.65 -5.35
CA ILE A 81 2.04 -5.72 -5.36
C ILE A 81 2.40 -6.82 -4.36
N ASN A 82 3.65 -7.30 -4.36
CA ASN A 82 4.10 -8.35 -3.45
C ASN A 82 3.98 -7.93 -1.98
N ARG A 83 4.25 -6.66 -1.66
CA ARG A 83 4.08 -6.12 -0.30
C ARG A 83 2.60 -6.03 0.08
N LEU A 84 1.71 -5.61 -0.83
CA LEU A 84 0.26 -5.59 -0.60
C LEU A 84 -0.30 -6.99 -0.36
N GLN A 85 0.14 -8.00 -1.13
CA GLN A 85 -0.28 -9.38 -0.95
C GLN A 85 0.08 -9.93 0.44
N LYS A 86 1.24 -9.56 0.99
CA LYS A 86 1.62 -9.91 2.36
C LYS A 86 0.75 -9.26 3.44
N LEU A 87 0.04 -8.18 3.11
CA LEU A 87 -0.91 -7.50 4.00
C LEU A 87 -2.35 -8.03 3.86
N ARG A 88 -2.60 -8.93 2.91
CA ARG A 88 -3.89 -9.58 2.72
C ARG A 88 -4.15 -10.50 3.92
N PRO A 89 -5.28 -10.32 4.65
CA PRO A 89 -5.66 -11.25 5.72
C PRO A 89 -5.75 -12.67 5.15
N GLN A 90 -5.18 -13.67 5.84
CA GLN A 90 -5.45 -15.08 5.53
C GLN A 90 -6.87 -15.41 6.02
N ALA A 91 -7.65 -16.08 5.17
CA ALA A 91 -9.01 -16.50 5.47
C ALA A 91 -9.04 -17.56 6.57
#